data_AF-A0A423CTU3-F1
#
_entry.id   AF-A0A423CTU3-F1
#
_cell.length_a   1.000
_cell.length_b   1.000
_cell.length_c   1.000
_cell.angle_alpha   90.00
_cell.angle_beta   90.00
_cell.angle_gamma   90.00
#
_symmetry.space_group_name_H-M   'P 1'
#
loop_
_entity.id
_entity.type
_entity.pdbx_description
1 polymer ?
#
loop_
_entity_poly.entity_id
_entity_poly.type
_entity_poly.pdbx_seq_one_letter_code
_entity_poly.pdbx_strand_id
1 'polypeptide(L)'
;MPGLDPQPGIPDHSILPPRSLTFSVICDRATRFALVATGNRRDSSSIPLPKAFGLGTTTSGQAIGFYSATWPDNGATLDNLPADTLYSEDSGSTWVKVPGSGFEHLGDKPESRLGFALRGQTSPSAAEILNLRLDVAGWLRNDMTHVDEALLDGHMTIELQYL
;
A
#
# COMPACT_ATOMS: atom_id res chain seq x y z
N MET A 1 -25.32 -0.75 7.23
CA MET A 1 -24.78 -1.99 6.61
C MET A 1 -24.66 -3.05 7.71
N PRO A 2 -25.37 -4.19 7.68
CA PRO A 2 -25.33 -5.13 8.80
C PRO A 2 -24.11 -6.06 8.73
N GLY A 3 -23.36 -6.16 9.83
CA GLY A 3 -22.57 -7.35 10.16
C GLY A 3 -21.05 -7.34 9.90
N LEU A 4 -20.39 -6.19 9.84
CA LEU A 4 -18.92 -6.17 9.85
C LEU A 4 -18.39 -6.17 11.28
N ASP A 5 -17.56 -7.13 11.64
CA ASP A 5 -16.94 -7.19 12.96
C ASP A 5 -15.93 -6.03 13.13
N PRO A 6 -15.89 -5.36 14.31
CA PRO A 6 -14.88 -4.36 14.61
C PRO A 6 -13.48 -4.94 14.52
N GLN A 7 -12.54 -4.20 13.92
CA GLN A 7 -11.18 -4.71 13.77
C GLN A 7 -10.38 -4.61 15.08
N PRO A 8 -9.74 -5.69 15.56
CA PRO A 8 -8.81 -5.59 16.69
C PRO A 8 -7.66 -4.63 16.36
N GLY A 9 -7.55 -3.54 17.12
CA GLY A 9 -6.54 -2.49 16.93
C GLY A 9 -7.09 -1.17 16.38
N ILE A 10 -8.28 -1.16 15.78
CA ILE A 10 -8.99 0.04 15.29
C ILE A 10 -10.50 -0.14 15.58
N PRO A 11 -10.93 0.05 16.84
CA PRO A 11 -12.25 -0.40 17.31
C PRO A 11 -13.43 0.42 16.77
N ASP A 12 -13.17 1.62 16.25
CA ASP A 12 -14.13 2.51 15.61
C ASP A 12 -14.30 2.23 14.11
N HIS A 13 -13.66 1.17 13.60
CA HIS A 13 -13.77 0.77 12.19
C HIS A 13 -14.13 -0.70 12.00
N SER A 14 -14.80 -0.93 10.89
CA SER A 14 -15.20 -2.23 10.38
C SER A 14 -14.49 -2.47 9.05
N ILE A 15 -13.88 -3.65 8.91
CA ILE A 15 -13.12 -4.01 7.71
C ILE A 15 -14.04 -4.45 6.58
N LEU A 16 -13.80 -3.95 5.37
CA LEU A 16 -14.42 -4.42 4.14
C LEU A 16 -13.74 -5.71 3.66
N PRO A 17 -14.46 -6.60 2.94
CA PRO A 17 -13.85 -7.79 2.36
C PRO A 17 -12.60 -7.43 1.52
N PRO A 18 -11.41 -7.96 1.86
CA PRO A 18 -10.19 -7.61 1.16
C PRO A 18 -10.19 -8.14 -0.28
N ARG A 19 -9.44 -7.47 -1.14
CA ARG A 19 -9.26 -7.83 -2.55
C ARG A 19 -7.78 -8.04 -2.85
N SER A 20 -7.44 -9.20 -3.38
CA SER A 20 -6.09 -9.47 -3.88
C SER A 20 -5.98 -9.09 -5.35
N LEU A 21 -4.94 -8.35 -5.68
CA LEU A 21 -4.58 -7.90 -7.02
C LEU A 21 -3.17 -8.38 -7.36
N THR A 22 -2.88 -8.52 -8.64
CA THR A 22 -1.51 -8.69 -9.13
C THR A 22 -1.05 -7.37 -9.72
N PHE A 23 -0.01 -6.78 -9.12
CA PHE A 23 0.68 -5.62 -9.63
C PHE A 23 1.98 -6.07 -10.30
N SER A 24 2.18 -5.67 -11.56
CA SER A 24 3.37 -6.05 -12.33
C SER A 24 4.05 -4.83 -12.92
N VAL A 25 5.38 -4.82 -12.84
CA VAL A 25 6.26 -3.89 -13.55
C VAL A 25 7.05 -4.69 -14.56
N ILE A 26 7.09 -4.23 -15.80
CA ILE A 26 7.84 -4.85 -16.88
C ILE A 26 8.76 -3.79 -17.48
N CYS A 27 10.06 -4.04 -17.40
CA CYS A 27 11.12 -3.18 -17.92
C CYS A 27 11.74 -3.82 -19.16
N ASP A 28 12.18 -3.01 -20.13
CA ASP A 28 12.85 -3.52 -21.34
C ASP A 28 14.24 -4.15 -21.06
N ARG A 29 14.82 -3.87 -19.89
CA ARG A 29 16.12 -4.38 -19.43
C ARG A 29 16.13 -4.53 -17.91
N ALA A 30 16.97 -5.43 -17.41
CA ALA A 30 17.20 -5.60 -15.99
C ALA A 30 17.57 -4.27 -15.31
N THR A 31 16.71 -3.79 -14.41
CA THR A 31 16.80 -2.45 -13.81
C THR A 31 16.58 -2.52 -12.31
N ARG A 32 17.32 -1.71 -11.54
CA ARG A 32 17.06 -1.49 -10.12
C ARG A 32 16.05 -0.36 -9.97
N PHE A 33 15.05 -0.57 -9.13
CA PHE A 33 14.05 0.43 -8.88
C PHE A 33 13.48 0.29 -7.46
N ALA A 34 12.80 1.33 -7.02
CA ALA A 34 11.96 1.36 -5.85
C ALA A 34 10.55 1.81 -6.21
N LEU A 35 9.59 1.49 -5.35
CA LEU A 35 8.22 1.98 -5.43
C LEU A 35 7.95 2.96 -4.30
N VAL A 36 7.19 4.00 -4.63
CA VAL A 36 6.55 4.91 -3.67
C VAL A 36 5.07 5.05 -4.01
N ALA A 37 4.28 5.57 -3.07
CA ALA A 37 2.88 5.81 -3.29
C ALA A 37 2.44 7.18 -2.79
N THR A 38 1.58 7.84 -3.57
CA THR A 38 0.94 9.10 -3.20
C THR A 38 -0.57 8.90 -3.15
N GLY A 39 -1.20 9.25 -2.03
CA GLY A 39 -2.64 9.22 -1.86
C GLY A 39 -3.27 10.51 -2.35
N ASN A 40 -3.96 10.46 -3.47
CA ASN A 40 -4.55 11.65 -4.09
C ASN A 40 -5.81 12.16 -3.37
N ARG A 41 -6.25 11.42 -2.34
CA ARG A 41 -7.34 11.77 -1.43
C ARG A 41 -6.89 11.70 0.03
N ARG A 42 -5.63 12.06 0.31
CA ARG A 42 -5.01 11.96 1.65
C ARG A 42 -5.89 12.51 2.78
N ASP A 43 -6.44 13.71 2.58
CA ASP A 43 -7.25 14.40 3.60
C ASP A 43 -8.60 13.73 3.89
N SER A 44 -8.99 12.73 3.09
CA SER A 44 -10.20 11.93 3.32
C SER A 44 -9.96 10.67 4.14
N SER A 45 -8.72 10.43 4.61
CA SER A 45 -8.46 9.35 5.56
C SER A 45 -9.07 9.69 6.91
N SER A 46 -9.77 8.72 7.50
CA SER A 46 -10.33 8.88 8.84
C SER A 46 -9.31 8.69 9.96
N ILE A 47 -8.07 8.27 9.66
CA ILE A 47 -7.01 8.09 10.66
C ILE A 47 -5.67 8.67 10.17
N PRO A 48 -4.83 9.23 11.07
CA PRO A 48 -3.56 9.86 10.71
C PRO A 48 -2.40 8.85 10.71
N LEU A 49 -2.51 7.76 9.95
CA LEU A 49 -1.44 6.78 9.79
C LEU A 49 -0.85 6.83 8.38
N PRO A 50 0.48 6.71 8.19
CA PRO A 50 1.10 6.76 6.86
C PRO A 50 0.57 5.71 5.87
N LYS A 51 0.13 4.54 6.36
CA LYS A 51 -0.40 3.43 5.54
C LYS A 51 -1.91 3.57 5.25
N ALA A 52 -2.57 4.60 5.78
CA ALA A 52 -4.00 4.81 5.65
C ALA A 52 -4.30 5.82 4.54
N PHE A 53 -4.71 5.32 3.38
CA PHE A 53 -5.14 6.12 2.25
C PHE A 53 -6.65 6.39 2.36
N GLY A 54 -7.10 7.61 2.12
CA GLY A 54 -8.50 7.96 2.30
C GLY A 54 -9.45 7.28 1.30
N LEU A 55 -10.60 6.81 1.79
CA LEU A 55 -11.65 6.20 0.96
C LEU A 55 -12.61 7.21 0.31
N GLY A 56 -12.47 8.50 0.63
CA GLY A 56 -13.39 9.55 0.21
C GLY A 56 -14.14 10.17 1.39
N THR A 57 -15.00 11.14 1.07
CA THR A 57 -15.80 11.87 2.05
C THR A 57 -17.29 11.80 1.73
N THR A 58 -18.13 11.88 2.76
CA THR A 58 -19.56 12.07 2.60
C THR A 58 -19.88 13.39 1.90
N THR A 59 -21.13 13.56 1.47
CA THR A 59 -21.63 14.86 0.96
C THR A 59 -21.54 16.00 1.98
N SER A 60 -21.50 15.67 3.29
CA SER A 60 -21.26 16.60 4.39
C SER A 60 -19.77 16.85 4.68
N GLY A 61 -18.85 16.25 3.92
CA GLY A 61 -17.41 16.43 4.05
C GLY A 61 -16.73 15.59 5.14
N GLN A 62 -17.43 14.60 5.71
CA GLN A 62 -16.85 13.72 6.72
C GLN A 62 -16.09 12.57 6.07
N ALA A 63 -14.88 12.26 6.55
CA ALA A 63 -14.13 11.09 6.10
C ALA A 63 -14.95 9.80 6.29
N ILE A 64 -15.08 9.00 5.24
CA ILE A 64 -15.82 7.73 5.26
C ILE A 64 -15.01 6.64 5.97
N GLY A 65 -13.70 6.66 5.77
CA GLY A 65 -12.82 5.58 6.18
C GLY A 65 -11.44 5.71 5.55
N PHE A 66 -10.71 4.61 5.54
CA PHE A 66 -9.40 4.52 4.87
C PHE A 66 -9.21 3.13 4.28
N TYR A 67 -8.23 2.99 3.39
CA TYR A 67 -7.79 1.72 2.86
C TYR A 67 -6.27 1.62 2.92
N SER A 68 -5.77 0.40 2.85
CA SER A 68 -4.35 0.12 2.72
C SER A 68 -4.14 -0.92 1.64
N ALA A 69 -2.95 -0.90 1.06
CA ALA A 69 -2.52 -1.87 0.06
C ALA A 69 -1.20 -2.47 0.54
N THR A 70 -1.26 -3.74 0.92
CA THR A 70 -0.18 -4.47 1.59
C THR A 70 0.18 -5.72 0.82
N TRP A 71 1.28 -6.35 1.19
CA TRP A 71 1.67 -7.65 0.66
C TRP A 71 2.40 -8.45 1.73
N PRO A 72 2.26 -9.78 1.71
CA PRO A 72 2.95 -10.65 2.66
C PRO A 72 4.42 -10.83 2.27
N ASP A 73 5.21 -11.44 3.17
CA ASP A 73 6.65 -11.70 3.00
C ASP A 73 6.99 -12.48 1.72
N ASN A 74 6.10 -13.37 1.28
CA ASN A 74 6.24 -14.15 0.04
C ASN A 74 5.44 -13.56 -1.13
N GLY A 75 5.04 -12.28 -1.05
CA GLY A 75 4.18 -11.63 -2.02
C GLY A 75 4.88 -11.15 -3.29
N ALA A 76 6.22 -11.14 -3.33
CA ALA A 76 6.99 -10.57 -4.43
C ALA A 76 7.84 -11.62 -5.18
N THR A 77 7.95 -11.45 -6.49
CA THR A 77 8.92 -12.15 -7.33
C THR A 77 9.64 -11.19 -8.27
N LEU A 78 10.93 -11.43 -8.49
CA LEU A 78 11.73 -10.77 -9.51
C LEU A 78 12.13 -11.80 -10.58
N ASP A 79 11.83 -11.54 -11.85
CA ASP A 79 12.09 -12.45 -12.97
C ASP A 79 11.60 -13.89 -12.70
N ASN A 80 10.42 -13.99 -12.07
CA ASN A 80 9.77 -15.23 -11.63
C ASN A 80 10.50 -16.02 -10.52
N LEU A 81 11.51 -15.43 -9.89
CA LEU A 81 12.17 -15.96 -8.70
C LEU A 81 11.65 -15.29 -7.43
N PRO A 82 11.52 -16.01 -6.30
CA PRO A 82 11.10 -15.40 -5.03
C PRO A 82 12.02 -14.24 -4.62
N ALA A 83 11.41 -13.12 -4.24
CA ALA A 83 12.11 -11.91 -3.82
C ALA A 83 11.71 -11.49 -2.41
N ASP A 84 12.66 -10.90 -1.70
CA ASP A 84 12.45 -10.26 -0.41
C ASP A 84 12.05 -8.79 -0.61
N THR A 85 11.19 -8.28 0.26
CA THR A 85 10.87 -6.85 0.31
C THR A 85 11.92 -6.11 1.14
N LEU A 86 12.41 -5.00 0.59
CA LEU A 86 13.30 -4.08 1.28
C LEU A 86 12.57 -2.77 1.55
N TYR A 87 12.90 -2.15 2.67
CA TYR A 87 12.42 -0.83 3.05
C TYR A 87 13.62 0.08 3.31
N SER A 88 13.53 1.33 2.85
CA SER A 88 14.50 2.38 3.10
C SER A 88 13.78 3.56 3.74
N GLU A 89 14.47 4.24 4.66
CA GLU A 89 14.00 5.48 5.31
C GLU A 89 14.85 6.69 4.92
N ASP A 90 15.79 6.53 3.98
CA ASP A 90 16.81 7.51 3.62
C ASP A 90 16.94 7.67 2.10
N SER A 91 15.80 7.65 1.42
CA SER A 91 15.68 7.81 -0.04
C SER A 91 16.48 6.79 -0.86
N GLY A 92 16.64 5.57 -0.33
CA GLY A 92 17.31 4.45 -0.99
C GLY A 92 18.80 4.35 -0.73
N SER A 93 19.35 5.14 0.21
CA SER A 93 20.77 5.08 0.56
C SER A 93 21.13 3.82 1.36
N THR A 94 20.24 3.40 2.26
CA THR A 94 20.34 2.15 3.02
C THR A 94 19.02 1.38 2.95
N TRP A 95 19.11 0.06 3.13
CA TRP A 95 17.99 -0.86 2.98
C TRP A 95 17.96 -1.87 4.11
N VAL A 96 16.77 -2.14 4.61
CA VAL A 96 16.50 -3.21 5.57
C VAL A 96 15.46 -4.17 4.99
N LYS A 97 15.68 -5.48 5.18
CA LYS A 97 14.67 -6.48 4.83
C LYS A 97 13.51 -6.40 5.81
N VAL A 98 12.28 -6.46 5.29
CA VAL A 98 11.04 -6.47 6.08
C VAL A 98 10.17 -7.68 5.72
N PRO A 99 9.48 -8.31 6.68
CA PRO A 99 8.61 -9.46 6.43
C PRO A 99 7.27 -8.99 5.83
N GLY A 100 7.28 -8.76 4.52
CA GLY A 100 6.17 -8.09 3.81
C GLY A 100 6.14 -6.59 4.10
N SER A 101 5.24 -5.88 3.45
CA SER A 101 5.08 -4.43 3.66
C SER A 101 3.72 -3.93 3.15
N GLY A 102 3.56 -2.62 3.12
CA GLY A 102 2.48 -1.97 2.42
C GLY A 102 2.90 -0.57 2.03
N PHE A 103 2.15 0.01 1.10
CA PHE A 103 2.40 1.37 0.68
C PHE A 103 2.19 2.34 1.84
N GLU A 104 3.07 3.34 1.90
CA GLU A 104 2.97 4.48 2.79
C GLU A 104 2.81 5.73 1.92
N HIS A 105 2.04 6.69 2.42
CA HIS A 105 1.85 7.96 1.76
C HIS A 105 3.18 8.73 1.74
N LEU A 106 3.69 9.06 0.55
CA LEU A 106 4.96 9.77 0.37
C LEU A 106 4.96 11.13 1.09
N GLY A 107 3.82 11.82 1.14
CA GLY A 107 3.67 13.04 1.94
C GLY A 107 3.76 12.87 3.46
N ASP A 108 3.62 11.66 4.01
CA ASP A 108 3.83 11.33 5.44
C ASP A 108 5.25 10.79 5.68
N LYS A 109 5.80 10.09 4.68
CA LYS A 109 7.10 9.44 4.71
C LYS A 109 7.90 9.78 3.43
N PRO A 110 8.38 11.03 3.27
CA PRO A 110 8.96 11.51 2.00
C PRO A 110 10.25 10.79 1.59
N GLU A 111 10.98 10.25 2.56
CA GLU A 111 12.22 9.52 2.35
C GLU A 111 12.01 8.01 2.23
N SER A 112 10.79 7.51 2.46
CA SER A 112 10.56 6.07 2.45
C SER A 112 10.48 5.51 1.03
N ARG A 113 11.09 4.33 0.84
CA ARG A 113 11.12 3.61 -0.44
C ARG A 113 10.91 2.13 -0.22
N LEU A 114 10.19 1.47 -1.12
CA LEU A 114 9.98 0.03 -1.12
C LEU A 114 10.76 -0.60 -2.27
N GLY A 115 11.78 -1.37 -1.95
CA GLY A 115 12.65 -2.05 -2.90
C GLY A 115 12.42 -3.56 -2.87
N PHE A 116 12.97 -4.26 -3.85
CA PHE A 116 12.85 -5.72 -3.94
C PHE A 116 14.20 -6.33 -4.29
N ALA A 117 14.50 -7.47 -3.68
CA ALA A 117 15.79 -8.11 -3.87
C ALA A 117 15.65 -9.63 -3.98
N LEU A 118 16.45 -10.25 -4.84
CA LEU A 118 16.57 -11.70 -4.84
C LEU A 118 17.06 -12.16 -3.46
N ARG A 119 16.57 -13.30 -2.99
CA ARG A 119 16.88 -13.80 -1.63
C ARG A 119 18.38 -13.86 -1.37
N GLY A 120 18.78 -13.35 -0.20
CA GLY A 120 20.18 -13.26 0.22
C GLY A 120 20.90 -11.97 -0.20
N GLN A 121 20.28 -11.14 -1.02
CA GLN A 121 20.76 -9.78 -1.31
C GLN A 121 20.25 -8.79 -0.26
N THR A 122 21.06 -7.77 0.03
CA THR A 122 20.74 -6.72 1.03
C THR A 122 20.42 -5.36 0.40
N SER A 123 20.39 -5.29 -0.94
CA SER A 123 20.03 -4.10 -1.70
C SER A 123 19.18 -4.50 -2.92
N PRO A 124 18.41 -3.56 -3.51
CA PRO A 124 17.52 -3.87 -4.61
C PRO A 124 18.25 -4.55 -5.79
N SER A 125 17.70 -5.68 -6.22
CA SER A 125 18.24 -6.43 -7.35
C SER A 125 17.76 -5.83 -8.66
N ALA A 126 18.60 -5.89 -9.70
CA ALA A 126 18.16 -5.55 -11.04
C ALA A 126 17.26 -6.68 -11.56
N ALA A 127 16.12 -6.33 -12.15
CA ALA A 127 15.18 -7.29 -12.73
C ALA A 127 14.42 -6.67 -13.91
N GLU A 128 13.91 -7.52 -14.80
CA GLU A 128 13.05 -7.12 -15.91
C GLU A 128 11.58 -7.15 -15.51
N ILE A 129 11.19 -8.08 -14.64
CA ILE A 129 9.81 -8.28 -14.21
C ILE A 129 9.73 -8.28 -12.69
N LEU A 130 8.90 -7.40 -12.13
CA LEU A 130 8.37 -7.56 -10.78
C LEU A 130 6.93 -8.03 -10.88
N ASN A 131 6.58 -9.05 -10.10
CA ASN A 131 5.20 -9.34 -9.76
C ASN A 131 5.02 -9.21 -8.25
N LEU A 132 3.97 -8.51 -7.85
CA LEU A 132 3.59 -8.28 -6.47
C LEU A 132 2.13 -8.68 -6.27
N ARG A 133 1.88 -9.56 -5.31
CA ARG A 133 0.53 -9.85 -4.81
C ARG A 133 0.16 -8.75 -3.81
N LEU A 134 -0.72 -7.86 -4.24
CA LEU A 134 -1.19 -6.73 -3.45
C LEU A 134 -2.55 -7.05 -2.85
N ASP A 135 -2.66 -7.03 -1.53
CA ASP A 135 -3.91 -7.17 -0.79
C ASP A 135 -4.41 -5.78 -0.40
N VAL A 136 -5.56 -5.40 -0.96
CA VAL A 136 -6.22 -4.12 -0.69
C VAL A 136 -7.38 -4.37 0.27
N ALA A 137 -7.34 -3.72 1.43
CA ALA A 137 -8.39 -3.76 2.42
C ALA A 137 -8.86 -2.34 2.74
N GLY A 138 -10.17 -2.17 2.90
CA GLY A 138 -10.78 -0.92 3.31
C GLY A 138 -11.36 -1.04 4.72
N TRP A 139 -11.47 0.08 5.41
CA TRP A 139 -12.03 0.20 6.75
C TRP A 139 -13.01 1.36 6.76
N LEU A 140 -14.27 1.06 7.05
CA LEU A 140 -15.31 2.06 7.20
C LEU A 140 -15.45 2.42 8.68
N ARG A 141 -15.71 3.69 8.97
CA ARG A 141 -16.06 4.09 10.34
C ARG A 141 -17.40 3.48 10.77
N ASN A 142 -17.49 3.08 12.02
CA ASN A 142 -18.66 2.40 12.58
C ASN A 142 -19.86 3.33 12.84
N ASP A 143 -19.61 4.64 12.94
CA ASP A 143 -20.66 5.64 13.11
C ASP A 143 -21.36 6.03 11.79
N MET A 144 -20.90 5.47 10.66
CA MET A 144 -21.53 5.63 9.35
C MET A 144 -22.76 4.72 9.23
N THR A 145 -23.96 5.31 9.34
CA THR A 145 -25.23 4.57 9.23
C THR A 145 -25.54 4.12 7.79
N HIS A 146 -25.11 4.92 6.81
CA HIS A 146 -25.22 4.64 5.38
C HIS A 146 -23.98 5.18 4.66
N VAL A 147 -23.35 4.35 3.82
CA VAL A 147 -22.30 4.77 2.90
C VAL A 147 -22.83 4.52 1.50
N ASP A 148 -22.96 5.57 0.71
CA ASP A 148 -23.19 5.43 -0.73
C ASP A 148 -21.87 4.99 -1.36
N GLU A 149 -21.88 3.83 -2.01
CA GLU A 149 -20.70 3.27 -2.68
C GLU A 149 -20.17 4.22 -3.76
N ALA A 150 -21.02 5.07 -4.34
CA ALA A 150 -20.60 6.08 -5.32
C ALA A 150 -19.69 7.16 -4.73
N LEU A 151 -19.65 7.30 -3.40
CA LEU A 151 -18.75 8.22 -2.68
C LEU A 151 -17.41 7.56 -2.31
N LEU A 152 -17.26 6.24 -2.53
CA LEU A 152 -16.00 5.56 -2.34
C LEU A 152 -15.09 5.82 -3.54
N ASP A 153 -14.26 6.84 -3.43
CA ASP A 153 -13.40 7.35 -4.51
C ASP A 153 -11.90 7.35 -4.14
N GLY A 154 -11.52 6.44 -3.25
CA GLY A 154 -10.14 6.22 -2.85
C GLY A 154 -9.20 6.06 -4.03
N HIS A 155 -8.12 6.85 -4.04
CA HIS A 155 -7.20 6.94 -5.16
C HIS A 155 -5.75 7.05 -4.68
N MET A 156 -4.90 6.16 -5.19
CA MET A 156 -3.46 6.12 -4.94
C MET A 156 -2.73 6.01 -6.26
N THR A 157 -1.67 6.79 -6.41
CA THR A 157 -0.71 6.65 -7.50
C THR A 157 0.51 5.94 -6.97
N ILE A 158 0.92 4.86 -7.63
CA ILE A 158 2.18 4.17 -7.36
C ILE A 158 3.19 4.65 -8.39
N GLU A 159 4.35 5.12 -7.93
CA GLU A 159 5.41 5.64 -8.78
C GLU A 159 6.63 4.72 -8.70
N LEU A 160 7.21 4.43 -9.85
CA LEU A 160 8.48 3.73 -9.96
C LEU A 160 9.62 4.75 -9.99
N GLN A 161 10.62 4.54 -9.15
CA GLN A 161 11.84 5.35 -9.10
C GLN A 161 13.05 4.48 -9.44
N TYR A 162 13.82 4.89 -10.44
CA TYR A 162 15.09 4.24 -10.76
C TYR A 162 16.14 4.50 -9.67
N LEU A 163 16.98 3.51 -9.41
CA LEU A 163 18.05 3.55 -8.40
C LEU A 163 19.44 3.53 -9.03
#